data_AF-A0A5E4ACA8-F1
#
_entry.id   AF-A0A5E4ACA8-F1
#
_cell.length_a   1.000
_cell.length_b   1.000
_cell.length_c   1.000
_cell.angle_alpha   90.00
_cell.angle_beta   90.00
_cell.angle_gamma   90.00
#
_symmetry.space_group_name_H-M   'P 1'
#
loop_
_entity.id
_entity.type
_entity.pdbx_description
1 polymer ?
#
loop_
_entity_poly.entity_id
_entity_poly.type
_entity_poly.pdbx_seq_one_letter_code
_entity_poly.pdbx_strand_id
1 'polypeptide(L)'
;MYSSKEAGSADSVGIIFKIEDDLHQDMLTLQMNQLMDALWKQEGLDLRMTPYGCLPTGDCMGLIEVVQHSDTIANIQLNQSNLAAIAAFNKDALLNWLKSKNPG
;
A
#
# COMPACT_ATOMS: atom_id res chain seq x y z
N MET A 1 2.78 -18.22 -25.19
CA MET A 1 2.30 -17.28 -24.16
C MET A 1 1.99 -18.10 -22.92
N TYR A 2 2.83 -18.04 -21.89
CA TYR A 2 2.58 -18.75 -20.65
C TYR A 2 1.45 -18.04 -19.88
N SER A 3 0.27 -18.65 -19.86
CA SER A 3 -0.83 -18.24 -18.99
C SER A 3 -0.79 -19.15 -17.76
N SER A 4 -0.23 -18.65 -16.66
CA SER A 4 -0.22 -19.36 -15.38
C SER A 4 -1.61 -19.29 -14.76
N LYS A 5 -2.49 -20.22 -15.14
CA LYS A 5 -3.81 -20.44 -14.51
C LYS A 5 -3.73 -21.37 -13.29
N GLU A 6 -2.73 -21.18 -12.43
CA GLU A 6 -2.52 -22.03 -11.23
C GLU A 6 -2.56 -21.27 -9.90
N ALA A 7 -2.73 -19.94 -9.91
CA ALA A 7 -3.10 -19.21 -8.72
C ALA A 7 -4.63 -19.26 -8.57
N GLY A 8 -5.13 -19.90 -7.51
CA GLY A 8 -6.57 -19.99 -7.20
C GLY A 8 -7.19 -18.64 -6.82
N SER A 9 -8.05 -18.62 -5.78
CA SER A 9 -8.69 -17.42 -5.20
C SER A 9 -7.72 -16.35 -4.63
N ALA A 10 -6.43 -16.42 -4.95
CA ALA A 10 -5.47 -15.40 -4.54
C ALA A 10 -5.67 -14.14 -5.37
N ASP A 11 -5.62 -12.98 -4.72
CA ASP A 11 -5.69 -11.68 -5.40
C ASP A 11 -4.58 -11.57 -6.46
N SER A 12 -4.86 -10.81 -7.52
CA SER A 12 -3.85 -10.56 -8.56
C SER A 12 -2.64 -9.82 -7.98
N VAL A 13 -1.45 -10.37 -8.22
CA VAL A 13 -0.20 -9.72 -7.80
C VAL A 13 0.15 -8.61 -8.78
N GLY A 14 0.41 -7.41 -8.25
CA GLY A 14 0.81 -6.24 -9.02
C GLY A 14 2.21 -5.78 -8.65
N ILE A 15 2.92 -5.21 -9.63
CA ILE A 15 4.26 -4.62 -9.45
C ILE A 15 4.25 -3.24 -10.11
N ILE A 16 4.79 -2.24 -9.42
CA ILE A 16 5.12 -0.92 -9.95
C ILE A 16 6.59 -0.95 -10.35
N PHE A 17 6.86 -0.66 -11.63
CA PHE A 17 8.21 -0.47 -12.11
C PHE A 17 8.54 1.02 -12.12
N LYS A 18 9.60 1.41 -11.42
CA LYS A 18 10.08 2.80 -11.37
C LYS A 18 11.46 2.91 -12.03
N ILE A 19 11.61 3.94 -12.85
CA ILE A 19 12.86 4.36 -13.49
C ILE A 19 13.10 5.83 -13.11
N GLU A 20 14.37 6.23 -13.05
CA GLU A 20 14.86 7.58 -12.71
C GLU A 20 14.81 7.92 -11.21
N ASP A 21 14.28 7.02 -10.38
CA ASP A 21 14.25 7.15 -8.92
C ASP A 21 15.18 6.13 -8.26
N ASP A 22 16.00 6.58 -7.32
CA ASP A 22 16.81 5.71 -6.48
C ASP A 22 15.96 5.13 -5.34
N LEU A 23 15.73 3.81 -5.36
CA LEU A 23 14.91 3.10 -4.38
C LEU A 23 15.69 2.54 -3.17
N HIS A 24 17.01 2.76 -3.08
CA HIS A 24 17.79 2.18 -1.98
C HIS A 24 17.34 2.71 -0.61
N GLN A 25 16.98 3.99 -0.51
CA GLN A 25 16.51 4.58 0.75
C GLN A 25 15.12 4.06 1.14
N ASP A 26 14.20 3.93 0.19
CA ASP A 26 12.86 3.34 0.39
C ASP A 26 12.97 1.89 0.85
N MET A 27 13.82 1.09 0.20
CA MET A 27 14.08 -0.30 0.59
C MET A 27 14.58 -0.38 2.03
N LEU A 28 15.57 0.43 2.41
CA LEU A 28 16.09 0.44 3.78
C LEU A 28 15.02 0.79 4.80
N THR A 29 14.18 1.78 4.49
CA THR A 29 13.09 2.23 5.37
C THR A 29 12.06 1.12 5.57
N LEU A 30 11.67 0.44 4.49
CA LEU A 30 10.73 -0.68 4.56
C LEU A 30 11.32 -1.89 5.31
N GLN A 31 12.61 -2.17 5.17
CA GLN A 31 13.30 -3.20 5.96
C GLN A 31 13.29 -2.88 7.46
N MET A 32 13.50 -1.62 7.84
CA MET A 32 13.38 -1.21 9.25
C MET A 32 11.95 -1.39 9.77
N ASN A 33 10.94 -1.08 8.96
CA ASN A 33 9.54 -1.33 9.31
C ASN A 33 9.25 -2.82 9.50
N GLN A 34 9.81 -3.70 8.65
CA GLN A 34 9.71 -5.16 8.81
C GLN A 34 10.36 -5.65 10.10
N LEU A 35 11.54 -5.11 10.42
CA LEU A 35 12.23 -5.44 11.67
C LEU A 35 11.40 -5.01 12.90
N MET A 36 10.86 -3.79 12.90
CA MET A 36 10.00 -3.32 14.00
C MET A 36 8.75 -4.20 14.16
N ASP A 37 8.08 -4.53 13.06
CA ASP A 37 6.92 -5.43 13.07
C ASP A 37 7.27 -6.82 13.63
N ALA A 38 8.42 -7.38 13.27
CA ALA A 38 8.89 -8.65 13.82
C ALA A 38 9.17 -8.57 15.33
N LEU A 39 9.82 -7.51 15.81
CA LEU A 39 10.11 -7.30 17.23
C LEU A 39 8.81 -7.15 18.05
N TRP A 40 7.83 -6.38 17.57
CA TRP A 40 6.56 -6.24 18.26
C TRP A 40 5.78 -7.55 18.31
N LYS A 41 5.76 -8.31 17.22
CA LYS A 41 5.09 -9.62 17.17
C LYS A 41 5.73 -10.65 18.11
N GLN A 42 7.05 -10.60 18.31
CA GLN A 42 7.75 -11.46 19.28
C GLN A 42 7.25 -11.23 20.71
N GLU A 43 6.90 -9.99 21.05
CA GLU A 43 6.32 -9.61 22.35
C GLU A 43 4.78 -9.73 22.39
N GLY A 44 4.17 -10.35 21.37
CA GLY A 44 2.71 -10.55 21.30
C GLY A 44 1.90 -9.34 20.86
N LEU A 45 2.53 -8.30 20.30
CA LEU A 45 1.87 -7.10 19.80
C LEU A 45 1.82 -7.11 18.26
N ASP A 46 0.63 -7.36 17.70
CA ASP A 46 0.39 -7.25 16.25
C ASP A 46 -0.29 -5.91 15.90
N LEU A 47 0.48 -4.95 15.38
CA LEU A 47 -0.01 -3.64 14.97
C LEU A 47 -0.59 -3.61 13.54
N ARG A 48 -0.71 -4.77 12.88
CA ARG A 48 -1.28 -4.88 11.52
C ARG A 48 -0.53 -4.05 10.47
N MET A 49 0.81 -4.03 10.54
CA MET A 49 1.67 -3.31 9.60
C MET A 49 1.63 -3.94 8.19
N THR A 50 1.80 -3.10 7.16
CA THR A 50 1.90 -3.52 5.74
C THR A 50 3.22 -3.08 5.12
N PRO A 51 4.37 -3.67 5.49
CA PRO A 51 5.66 -3.33 4.90
C PRO A 51 5.83 -4.03 3.54
N TYR A 52 5.29 -3.40 2.49
CA TYR A 52 5.34 -3.89 1.10
C TYR A 52 6.77 -3.96 0.54
N GLY A 53 6.98 -4.81 -0.47
CA GLY A 53 8.27 -5.00 -1.11
C GLY A 53 8.75 -3.77 -1.89
N CYS A 54 10.03 -3.42 -1.74
CA CYS A 54 10.73 -2.44 -2.54
C CYS A 54 12.13 -2.99 -2.85
N LEU A 55 12.48 -3.10 -4.13
CA LEU A 55 13.71 -3.74 -4.58
C LEU A 55 14.37 -2.89 -5.68
N PRO A 56 15.52 -2.27 -5.40
CA PRO A 56 16.40 -1.74 -6.44
C PRO A 56 16.89 -2.88 -7.34
N THR A 57 16.83 -2.69 -8.65
CA THR A 57 17.24 -3.70 -9.64
C THR A 57 18.39 -3.24 -10.54
N GLY A 58 18.71 -1.95 -10.49
CA GLY A 58 19.78 -1.33 -11.26
C GLY A 58 19.97 0.14 -10.85
N ASP A 59 20.74 0.88 -11.64
CA ASP A 59 20.95 2.31 -11.42
C ASP A 59 19.65 3.09 -11.63
N CYS A 60 19.25 3.87 -10.63
CA CYS A 60 18.00 4.63 -10.58
C CYS A 60 16.77 3.84 -11.06
N MET A 61 16.67 2.54 -10.74
CA MET A 61 15.53 1.72 -11.14
C MET A 61 15.23 0.59 -10.17
N GLY A 62 13.96 0.22 -10.09
CA GLY A 62 13.53 -0.90 -9.27
C GLY A 62 12.05 -1.20 -9.32
N LEU A 63 11.64 -2.13 -8.46
CA LEU A 63 10.30 -2.67 -8.38
C LEU A 63 9.71 -2.37 -7.00
N ILE A 64 8.43 -2.00 -6.97
CA ILE A 64 7.65 -1.83 -5.74
C ILE A 64 6.42 -2.73 -5.84
N GLU A 65 6.13 -3.46 -4.77
CA GLU A 65 4.93 -4.30 -4.67
C GLU A 65 3.65 -3.44 -4.59
N VAL A 66 2.63 -3.80 -5.36
CA VAL A 66 1.31 -3.15 -5.27
C VAL A 66 0.53 -3.76 -4.11
N VAL A 67 0.11 -2.90 -3.17
CA VAL A 67 -0.87 -3.28 -2.15
C VAL A 67 -2.28 -3.18 -2.75
N GLN A 68 -2.88 -4.33 -3.06
CA GLN A 68 -4.23 -4.40 -3.60
C GLN A 68 -5.28 -3.87 -2.59
N HIS A 69 -6.44 -3.49 -3.12
CA HIS A 69 -7.58 -2.97 -2.33
C HIS A 69 -7.24 -1.75 -1.46
N SER A 70 -6.20 -0.99 -1.83
CA SER A 70 -5.79 0.24 -1.16
C SER A 70 -6.09 1.46 -2.03
N ASP A 71 -6.24 2.62 -1.39
CA ASP A 71 -6.38 3.91 -2.07
C ASP A 71 -5.69 5.00 -1.25
N THR A 72 -5.27 6.09 -1.90
CA THR A 72 -4.63 7.20 -1.21
C THR A 72 -5.66 7.99 -0.41
N ILE A 73 -5.26 8.52 0.77
CA ILE A 73 -6.14 9.35 1.61
C ILE A 73 -6.69 10.55 0.81
N ALA A 74 -5.86 11.14 -0.06
CA ALA A 74 -6.25 12.26 -0.92
C ALA A 74 -7.39 11.88 -1.87
N ASN A 75 -7.30 10.72 -2.55
CA ASN A 75 -8.37 10.24 -3.44
C ASN A 75 -9.68 9.99 -2.68
N ILE A 76 -9.60 9.37 -1.49
CA ILE A 76 -10.77 9.07 -0.67
C ILE A 76 -11.50 10.37 -0.30
N GLN A 77 -10.76 11.40 0.13
CA GLN A 77 -11.33 12.70 0.50
C GLN A 77 -11.96 13.41 -0.69
N LEU A 78 -11.31 13.39 -1.86
CA LEU A 78 -11.83 14.00 -3.09
C LEU A 78 -13.12 13.33 -3.56
N ASN A 79 -13.19 12.00 -3.51
CA ASN A 79 -14.34 11.24 -4.04
C ASN A 79 -15.65 11.44 -3.27
N GLN A 80 -15.60 11.95 -2.03
CA GLN A 80 -16.80 12.19 -1.22
C GLN A 80 -17.34 13.61 -1.27
N SER A 81 -16.59 14.54 -1.86
CA SER A 81 -17.04 15.91 -2.02
C SER A 81 -16.79 16.34 -3.46
N ASN A 82 -17.87 16.68 -4.18
CA ASN A 82 -17.82 17.16 -5.56
C ASN A 82 -17.04 18.48 -5.77
N LEU A 83 -16.36 19.00 -4.72
CA LEU A 83 -15.58 20.23 -4.71
C LEU A 83 -14.26 19.99 -3.95
N ALA A 84 -13.13 20.08 -4.66
CA ALA A 84 -11.79 19.80 -4.12
C ALA A 84 -11.40 20.66 -2.90
N ALA A 85 -11.93 21.88 -2.79
CA ALA A 85 -11.66 22.77 -1.66
C ALA A 85 -12.37 22.37 -0.36
N ILE A 86 -13.49 21.64 -0.44
CA ILE A 86 -14.27 21.17 0.72
C ILE A 86 -13.78 19.78 1.18
N ALA A 87 -13.21 19.00 0.24
CA ALA A 87 -12.65 17.67 0.46
C ALA A 87 -11.61 17.60 1.59
N ALA A 88 -10.67 18.55 1.60
CA ALA A 88 -9.52 18.56 2.49
C ALA A 88 -9.89 18.65 3.98
N PHE A 89 -11.11 19.09 4.31
CA PHE A 89 -11.60 19.26 5.68
C PHE A 89 -12.78 18.35 6.03
N ASN A 90 -13.15 17.42 5.15
CA ASN A 90 -14.24 16.48 5.42
C ASN A 90 -13.78 15.38 6.39
N LYS A 91 -14.01 15.62 7.69
CA LYS A 91 -13.62 14.72 8.78
C LYS A 91 -14.28 13.34 8.71
N ASP A 92 -15.46 13.25 8.09
CA ASP A 92 -16.23 12.00 8.02
C ASP A 92 -15.89 11.16 6.79
N ALA A 93 -15.02 11.66 5.90
CA ALA A 93 -14.75 11.02 4.63
C ALA A 93 -14.19 9.60 4.82
N LEU A 94 -13.08 9.48 5.55
CA LEU A 94 -12.41 8.20 5.81
C LEU A 94 -13.34 7.19 6.48
N LEU A 95 -14.12 7.60 7.48
CA LEU A 95 -15.03 6.71 8.19
C LEU A 95 -16.12 6.15 7.27
N ASN A 96 -16.72 6.99 6.43
CA ASN A 96 -17.75 6.58 5.49
C ASN A 96 -17.19 5.67 4.39
N TRP A 97 -15.98 5.95 3.89
CA TRP A 97 -15.28 5.06 2.96
C TRP A 97 -15.04 3.68 3.60
N LEU A 98 -14.56 3.63 4.84
CA LEU A 98 -14.38 2.39 5.59
C LEU A 98 -15.69 1.62 5.77
N LYS A 99 -16.80 2.30 6.13
CA LYS A 99 -18.14 1.67 6.23
C LYS A 99 -18.61 1.09 4.90
N SER A 100 -18.35 1.77 3.78
CA SER A 100 -18.74 1.27 2.45
C SER A 100 -18.01 -0.01 2.05
N LYS A 101 -16.78 -0.21 2.55
CA LYS A 101 -15.96 -1.39 2.27
C LYS A 101 -16.17 -2.52 3.29
N ASN A 102 -16.73 -2.21 4.46
CA ASN A 102 -16.97 -3.15 5.55
C ASN A 102 -18.44 -3.04 6.00
N PRO A 103 -19.42 -3.49 5.19
CA PRO A 103 -20.81 -3.53 5.62
C PRO A 103 -20.95 -4.51 6.79
N GLY A 104 -21.60 -4.06 7.86
CA GLY A 104 -22.08 -4.91 8.94
C GLY A 104 -23.46 -5.48 8.64
#